data_AF-A0A655DU35-F1
#
_entry.id   AF-A0A655DU35-F1
#
_cell.length_a   1.000
_cell.length_b   1.000
_cell.length_c   1.000
_cell.angle_alpha   90.00
_cell.angle_beta   90.00
_cell.angle_gamma   90.00
#
_symmetry.space_group_name_H-M   'P 1'
#
loop_
_entity.id
_entity.type
_entity.pdbx_description
1 polymer ?
#
loop_
_entity_poly.entity_id
_entity_poly.type
_entity_poly.pdbx_seq_one_letter_code
_entity_poly.pdbx_strand_id
1 'polypeptide(L)'
;MRKIINVSGCDPQTTLLEGKPLADHLLEPTRIYVKSVLELIENIDVHAIAHLTGGGFWENIPRVLPENTQAVINESSWQWPAIFTWLQTAGNVSRHEMYRTFNCGVGMVIALSAPEADKALALLNEKGENAWKIGIIKASDSEQRVVIE
;
A
#
# COMPACT_ATOMS: atom_id res chain seq x y z
N MET A 1 -8.69 -9.77 9.74
CA MET A 1 -9.63 -8.84 10.42
C MET A 1 -10.62 -9.53 11.33
N ARG A 2 -11.55 -10.37 10.86
CA ARG A 2 -12.56 -11.03 11.73
C ARG A 2 -11.98 -11.74 12.96
N LYS A 3 -10.88 -12.49 12.78
CA LYS A 3 -10.17 -13.13 13.90
C LYS A 3 -9.65 -12.12 14.93
N ILE A 4 -9.10 -10.98 14.49
CA ILE A 4 -8.58 -9.92 15.36
C ILE A 4 -9.71 -9.31 16.17
N ILE A 5 -10.83 -8.96 15.53
CA ILE A 5 -12.02 -8.43 16.20
C ILE A 5 -12.50 -9.42 17.28
N ASN A 6 -12.64 -10.70 16.93
CA ASN A 6 -13.09 -11.72 17.88
C ASN A 6 -12.16 -11.87 19.09
N VAL A 7 -10.84 -11.86 18.88
CA VAL A 7 -9.85 -12.01 19.96
C VAL A 7 -9.76 -10.74 20.81
N SER A 8 -9.92 -9.56 20.20
CA SER A 8 -9.88 -8.28 20.91
C SER A 8 -11.08 -8.08 21.86
N GLY A 9 -12.19 -8.81 21.62
CA GLY A 9 -13.43 -8.64 22.37
C GLY A 9 -14.11 -7.27 22.17
N CYS A 10 -13.63 -6.44 21.24
CA CYS A 10 -14.22 -5.15 20.96
C CYS A 10 -15.55 -5.29 20.21
N ASP A 11 -16.46 -4.34 20.42
CA ASP A 11 -17.61 -4.14 19.54
C ASP A 11 -17.28 -3.04 18.51
N PRO A 12 -17.17 -3.38 17.21
CA PRO A 12 -16.81 -2.42 16.17
C PRO A 12 -17.79 -1.25 16.01
N GLN A 13 -19.05 -1.40 16.43
CA GLN A 13 -20.06 -0.35 16.31
C GLN A 13 -19.89 0.75 17.38
N THR A 14 -19.33 0.39 18.53
CA THR A 14 -19.20 1.31 19.68
C THR A 14 -17.75 1.70 19.98
N THR A 15 -16.78 0.89 19.55
CA THR A 15 -15.35 1.21 19.66
C THR A 15 -15.01 2.35 18.72
N LEU A 16 -14.48 3.44 19.25
CA LEU A 16 -14.09 4.61 18.46
C LEU A 16 -12.61 4.57 18.07
N LEU A 17 -12.34 4.91 16.80
CA LEU A 17 -11.02 5.17 16.26
C LEU A 17 -11.08 6.52 15.53
N GLU A 18 -10.23 7.46 15.93
CA GLU A 18 -10.21 8.84 15.39
C GLU A 18 -11.61 9.51 15.39
N GLY A 19 -12.40 9.26 16.44
CA GLY A 19 -13.72 9.87 16.60
C GLY A 19 -14.85 9.23 15.76
N LYS A 20 -14.58 8.14 15.03
CA LYS A 20 -15.60 7.37 14.29
C LYS A 20 -15.68 5.92 14.77
N PRO A 21 -16.82 5.24 14.64
CA PRO A 21 -16.92 3.81 14.86
C PRO A 21 -15.86 3.03 14.08
N LEU A 22 -15.24 2.04 14.72
CA LEU A 22 -14.28 1.13 14.09
C LEU A 22 -14.90 0.44 12.85
N ALA A 23 -16.18 0.13 12.90
CA ALA A 23 -16.94 -0.44 11.78
C ALA A 23 -16.85 0.43 10.50
N ASP A 24 -16.87 1.75 10.63
CA ASP A 24 -16.80 2.67 9.48
C ASP A 24 -15.44 2.56 8.78
N HIS A 25 -14.36 2.48 9.55
CA HIS A 25 -13.00 2.27 9.01
C HIS A 25 -12.85 0.89 8.35
N LEU A 26 -13.47 -0.15 8.92
CA LEU A 26 -13.42 -1.52 8.40
C LEU A 26 -14.26 -1.72 7.12
N LEU A 27 -15.31 -0.92 6.96
CA LEU A 27 -16.25 -0.98 5.83
C LEU A 27 -15.98 0.10 4.79
N GLU A 28 -14.92 0.89 4.96
CA GLU A 28 -14.53 1.91 3.98
C GLU A 28 -14.36 1.25 2.60
N PRO A 29 -15.06 1.75 1.56
CA PRO A 29 -15.03 1.14 0.24
C PRO A 29 -13.65 1.28 -0.39
N THR A 30 -13.21 0.22 -1.08
CA THR A 30 -11.95 0.23 -1.82
C THR A 30 -11.91 1.36 -2.85
N ARG A 31 -10.80 2.11 -2.88
CA ARG A 31 -10.53 3.13 -3.88
C ARG A 31 -10.41 2.53 -5.29
N ILE A 32 -11.04 3.16 -6.28
CA ILE A 32 -11.00 2.75 -7.69
C ILE A 32 -10.04 3.68 -8.46
N TYR A 33 -8.92 3.13 -8.95
CA TYR A 33 -7.83 3.89 -9.58
C TYR A 33 -7.91 3.98 -11.12
N VAL A 34 -8.94 3.41 -11.76
CA VAL A 34 -8.97 3.23 -13.23
C VAL A 34 -8.75 4.54 -13.99
N LYS A 35 -9.47 5.61 -13.62
CA LYS A 35 -9.40 6.89 -14.37
C LYS A 35 -8.04 7.56 -14.24
N SER A 36 -7.47 7.59 -13.04
CA SER A 36 -6.18 8.21 -12.75
C SER A 36 -5.03 7.41 -13.37
N VAL A 37 -5.11 6.08 -13.36
CA VAL A 37 -4.11 5.21 -13.98
C VAL A 37 -4.14 5.26 -15.52
N LEU A 38 -5.33 5.29 -16.14
CA LEU A 38 -5.43 5.41 -17.60
C LEU A 38 -4.81 6.71 -18.10
N GLU A 39 -5.13 7.84 -17.45
CA GLU A 39 -4.52 9.14 -17.76
C GLU A 39 -2.99 9.10 -17.60
N LEU A 40 -2.49 8.44 -16.55
CA LEU A 40 -1.05 8.33 -16.31
C LEU A 40 -0.36 7.57 -17.46
N ILE A 41 -0.92 6.43 -17.87
CA ILE A 41 -0.37 5.59 -18.96
C ILE A 41 -0.37 6.34 -20.29
N GLU A 42 -1.35 7.20 -20.55
CA GLU A 42 -1.38 8.01 -21.77
C GLU A 42 -0.27 9.09 -21.82
N ASN A 43 0.25 9.51 -20.66
CA ASN A 43 1.14 10.66 -20.54
C ASN A 43 2.57 10.33 -20.08
N ILE A 44 2.81 9.13 -19.56
CA ILE A 44 4.04 8.68 -18.91
C ILE A 44 4.36 7.25 -19.35
N ASP A 45 5.63 6.94 -19.58
CA ASP A 45 6.09 5.57 -19.80
C ASP A 45 6.06 4.76 -18.48
N VAL A 46 4.91 4.13 -18.22
CA VAL A 46 4.72 3.28 -17.05
C VAL A 46 5.29 1.88 -17.30
N HIS A 47 6.27 1.47 -16.51
CA HIS A 47 6.95 0.19 -16.67
C HIS A 47 6.22 -0.96 -15.98
N ALA A 48 5.60 -0.69 -14.82
CA ALA A 48 4.86 -1.69 -14.08
C ALA A 48 3.82 -1.08 -13.13
N ILE A 49 2.75 -1.82 -12.86
CA ILE A 49 1.70 -1.45 -11.90
C ILE A 49 1.39 -2.66 -11.00
N ALA A 50 1.60 -2.52 -9.69
CA ALA A 50 1.25 -3.51 -8.69
C ALA A 50 0.05 -3.03 -7.86
N HIS A 51 -1.09 -3.72 -7.99
CA HIS A 51 -2.25 -3.49 -7.12
C HIS A 51 -2.12 -4.33 -5.84
N LEU A 52 -2.08 -3.67 -4.67
CA LEU A 52 -1.87 -4.35 -3.40
C LEU A 52 -3.20 -4.88 -2.86
N THR A 53 -3.37 -6.20 -2.96
CA THR A 53 -4.57 -6.93 -2.51
C THR A 53 -4.19 -8.00 -1.49
N GLY A 54 -4.77 -9.20 -1.55
CA GLY A 54 -4.33 -10.33 -0.72
C GLY A 54 -2.85 -10.63 -0.97
N GLY A 55 -2.10 -10.91 0.10
CA GLY A 55 -0.65 -11.10 0.05
C GLY A 55 0.19 -9.81 0.16
N GLY A 56 -0.47 -8.64 0.21
CA GLY A 56 0.14 -7.36 0.58
C GLY A 56 1.36 -6.99 -0.27
N PHE A 57 2.37 -6.41 0.35
CA PHE A 57 3.59 -5.94 -0.33
C PHE A 57 4.42 -7.11 -0.84
N TRP A 58 4.58 -8.15 -0.02
CA TRP A 58 5.50 -9.27 -0.28
C TRP A 58 5.08 -10.09 -1.48
N GLU A 59 3.78 -10.26 -1.71
CA GLU A 59 3.31 -11.06 -2.82
C GLU A 59 2.96 -10.24 -4.06
N ASN A 60 2.47 -9.00 -3.92
CA ASN A 60 1.97 -8.25 -5.08
C ASN A 60 3.06 -7.48 -5.82
N ILE A 61 4.02 -6.86 -5.12
CA ILE A 61 5.08 -6.08 -5.77
C ILE A 61 5.99 -6.96 -6.65
N PRO A 62 6.49 -8.14 -6.19
CA PRO A 62 7.40 -8.95 -7.00
C PRO A 62 6.80 -9.50 -8.29
N ARG A 63 5.48 -9.64 -8.40
CA ARG A 63 4.79 -10.20 -9.58
C ARG A 63 5.03 -9.39 -10.85
N VAL A 64 5.37 -8.11 -10.71
CA VAL A 64 5.59 -7.19 -11.84
C VAL A 64 7.06 -6.76 -11.98
N LEU A 65 7.94 -7.28 -11.13
CA LEU A 65 9.36 -6.94 -11.16
C LEU A 65 10.13 -7.93 -12.05
N PRO A 66 10.95 -7.46 -13.01
CA PRO A 66 11.85 -8.30 -13.79
C PRO A 66 12.81 -9.10 -12.91
N GLU A 67 13.33 -10.23 -13.39
CA GLU A 67 14.43 -10.92 -12.73
C GLU A 67 15.61 -9.98 -12.42
N ASN A 68 16.37 -10.30 -11.38
CA ASN A 68 17.53 -9.52 -10.92
C ASN A 68 17.20 -8.08 -10.48
N THR A 69 15.97 -7.83 -10.00
CA THR A 69 15.55 -6.54 -9.44
C THR A 69 14.88 -6.69 -8.07
N GLN A 70 15.03 -5.68 -7.22
CA GLN A 70 14.44 -5.61 -5.88
C GLN A 70 13.80 -4.23 -5.67
N ALA A 71 12.59 -4.22 -5.11
CA ALA A 71 11.95 -3.00 -4.64
C ALA A 71 12.43 -2.64 -3.24
N VAL A 72 12.98 -1.44 -3.10
CA VAL A 72 13.38 -0.86 -1.81
C VAL A 72 12.37 0.22 -1.46
N ILE A 73 11.55 -0.07 -0.46
CA ILE A 73 10.45 0.75 0.02
C ILE A 73 10.94 1.55 1.22
N ASN A 74 10.75 2.87 1.19
CA ASN A 74 11.04 3.75 2.32
C ASN A 74 9.80 3.82 3.22
N GLU A 75 9.83 3.14 4.35
CA GLU A 75 8.75 3.10 5.33
C GLU A 75 8.43 4.47 5.92
N SER A 76 9.45 5.32 6.07
CA SER A 76 9.26 6.68 6.58
C SER A 76 8.54 7.61 5.59
N SER A 77 8.28 7.17 4.35
CA SER A 77 7.64 7.99 3.33
C SER A 77 6.12 8.17 3.52
N TRP A 78 5.48 7.37 4.39
CA TRP A 78 4.07 7.55 4.74
C TRP A 78 3.78 7.13 6.17
N GLN A 79 2.60 7.51 6.65
CA GLN A 79 2.06 7.01 7.91
C GLN A 79 0.93 6.04 7.61
N TRP A 80 0.91 4.92 8.33
CA TRP A 80 -0.20 3.98 8.23
C TRP A 80 -1.50 4.67 8.67
N PRO A 81 -2.60 4.52 7.92
CA PRO A 81 -3.92 4.84 8.42
C PRO A 81 -4.16 4.16 9.78
N ALA A 82 -4.80 4.86 10.72
CA ALA A 82 -4.91 4.46 12.11
C ALA A 82 -5.49 3.05 12.31
N ILE A 83 -6.33 2.60 11.37
CA ILE A 83 -6.91 1.24 11.37
C ILE A 83 -5.85 0.15 11.35
N PHE A 84 -4.74 0.32 10.65
CA PHE A 84 -3.68 -0.69 10.59
C PHE A 84 -2.89 -0.75 11.90
N THR A 85 -2.61 0.40 12.53
CA THR A 85 -2.01 0.44 13.88
C THR A 85 -2.94 -0.21 14.91
N TRP A 86 -4.24 0.05 14.81
CA TRP A 86 -5.23 -0.60 15.67
C TRP A 86 -5.25 -2.13 15.46
N LEU A 87 -5.31 -2.59 14.20
CA LEU A 87 -5.31 -4.02 13.86
C LEU A 87 -4.03 -4.71 14.34
N GLN A 88 -2.89 -4.05 14.18
CA GLN A 88 -1.59 -4.56 14.63
C GLN A 88 -1.59 -4.77 16.15
N THR A 89 -2.02 -3.75 16.89
CA THR A 89 -2.02 -3.76 18.36
C THR A 89 -3.04 -4.76 18.91
N ALA A 90 -4.29 -4.69 18.43
CA ALA A 90 -5.38 -5.55 18.87
C ALA A 90 -5.14 -7.04 18.54
N GLY A 91 -4.46 -7.32 17.43
CA GLY A 91 -4.16 -8.68 16.99
C GLY A 91 -2.79 -9.20 17.43
N ASN A 92 -1.98 -8.38 18.09
CA ASN A 92 -0.55 -8.64 18.34
C ASN A 92 0.17 -9.16 17.09
N VAL A 93 -0.06 -8.49 15.95
CA VAL A 93 0.45 -8.91 14.64
C VAL A 93 1.84 -8.32 14.41
N SER A 94 2.78 -9.13 13.94
CA SER A 94 4.11 -8.62 13.61
C SER A 94 4.06 -7.65 12.42
N ARG A 95 5.00 -6.71 12.35
CA ARG A 95 5.07 -5.74 11.23
C ARG A 95 5.23 -6.43 9.88
N HIS A 96 6.00 -7.52 9.83
CA HIS A 96 6.14 -8.35 8.63
C HIS A 96 4.79 -8.97 8.20
N GLU A 97 4.02 -9.50 9.14
CA GLU A 97 2.71 -10.10 8.83
C GLU A 97 1.65 -9.04 8.46
N MET A 98 1.75 -7.83 9.01
CA MET A 98 0.93 -6.70 8.58
C MET A 98 1.11 -6.40 7.09
N TYR A 99 2.37 -6.30 6.63
CA TYR A 99 2.68 -6.10 5.21
C TYR A 99 2.39 -7.30 4.32
N ARG A 100 2.27 -8.51 4.89
CA ARG A 100 1.83 -9.71 4.17
C ARG A 100 0.32 -9.74 3.96
N THR A 101 -0.44 -9.29 4.95
CA THR A 101 -1.90 -9.44 4.94
C THR A 101 -2.61 -8.19 4.41
N PHE A 102 -2.07 -7.01 4.69
CA PHE A 102 -2.72 -5.72 4.45
C PHE A 102 -1.90 -4.84 3.50
N ASN A 103 -2.60 -3.89 2.90
CA ASN A 103 -2.01 -2.86 2.06
C ASN A 103 -1.37 -1.70 2.86
N CYS A 104 -1.58 -1.64 4.18
CA CYS A 104 -1.00 -0.67 5.11
C CYS A 104 -1.08 0.80 4.64
N GLY A 105 -2.12 1.16 3.89
CA GLY A 105 -2.34 2.51 3.37
C GLY A 105 -1.90 2.73 1.92
N VAL A 106 -1.33 1.73 1.26
CA VAL A 106 -0.84 1.81 -0.13
C VAL A 106 -1.69 0.89 -1.01
N GLY A 107 -2.65 1.43 -1.74
CA GLY A 107 -3.48 0.59 -2.62
C GLY A 107 -2.76 0.12 -3.88
N MET A 108 -1.83 0.92 -4.41
CA MET A 108 -1.17 0.65 -5.69
C MET A 108 0.26 1.20 -5.68
N VAL A 109 1.18 0.48 -6.31
CA VAL A 109 2.56 0.90 -6.55
C VAL A 109 2.81 0.93 -8.05
N ILE A 110 3.42 2.00 -8.55
CA ILE A 110 3.72 2.20 -9.97
C ILE A 110 5.22 2.38 -10.13
N ALA A 111 5.82 1.62 -11.06
CA ALA A 111 7.22 1.77 -11.44
C ALA A 111 7.32 2.54 -12.77
N LEU A 112 8.18 3.55 -12.80
CA LEU A 112 8.45 4.39 -13.95
C LEU A 112 9.87 4.99 -13.82
N SER A 113 10.32 5.71 -14.85
CA SER A 113 11.63 6.34 -14.85
C SER A 113 11.75 7.44 -13.78
N ALA A 114 12.91 7.56 -13.13
CA ALA A 114 13.11 8.59 -12.10
C ALA A 114 12.88 10.04 -12.59
N PRO A 115 13.25 10.43 -13.83
CA PRO A 115 12.98 11.77 -14.36
C PRO A 115 11.49 12.10 -14.52
N GLU A 116 10.63 11.10 -14.67
CA GLU A 116 9.18 11.28 -14.86
C GLU A 116 8.40 11.28 -13.54
N ALA A 117 9.06 10.99 -12.40
CA ALA A 117 8.41 10.87 -11.10
C ALA A 117 7.59 12.10 -10.72
N ASP A 118 8.16 13.31 -10.83
CA ASP A 118 7.46 14.53 -10.42
C ASP A 118 6.23 14.81 -11.29
N LYS A 119 6.32 14.55 -12.60
CA LYS A 119 5.19 14.69 -13.53
C LYS A 119 4.09 13.66 -13.22
N ALA A 120 4.46 12.41 -12.96
CA ALA A 120 3.52 11.36 -12.57
C ALA A 120 2.78 11.69 -11.27
N LEU A 121 3.51 12.18 -10.26
CA LEU A 121 2.94 12.60 -8.98
C LEU A 121 1.95 13.77 -9.16
N ALA A 122 2.32 14.77 -9.97
CA ALA A 122 1.43 15.89 -10.27
C ALA A 122 0.12 15.43 -10.92
N LEU A 123 0.20 14.57 -11.95
CA LEU A 123 -0.98 14.05 -12.65
C LEU A 123 -1.91 13.25 -11.71
N LEU A 124 -1.35 12.35 -10.90
CA LEU A 124 -2.14 11.54 -9.97
C LEU A 124 -2.82 12.39 -8.90
N ASN A 125 -2.08 13.35 -8.32
CA ASN A 125 -2.62 14.22 -7.28
C ASN A 125 -3.67 15.21 -7.82
N GLU A 126 -3.52 15.70 -9.05
CA GLU A 126 -4.54 16.52 -9.72
C GLU A 126 -5.85 15.75 -9.93
N LYS A 127 -5.78 14.43 -10.15
CA LYS A 127 -6.95 13.55 -10.23
C LYS A 127 -7.51 13.14 -8.85
N GLY A 128 -6.98 13.71 -7.76
CA GLY A 128 -7.45 13.49 -6.40
C GLY A 128 -6.99 12.18 -5.78
N GLU A 129 -5.89 11.60 -6.28
CA GLU A 129 -5.17 10.55 -5.55
C GLU A 129 -4.24 11.14 -4.49
N ASN A 130 -3.85 10.32 -3.52
CA ASN A 130 -2.77 10.64 -2.58
C ASN A 130 -1.52 9.88 -3.04
N ALA A 131 -0.78 10.43 -4.00
CA ALA A 131 0.40 9.82 -4.57
C ALA A 131 1.69 10.47 -4.04
N TRP A 132 2.67 9.63 -3.71
CA TRP A 132 3.99 10.04 -3.26
C TRP A 132 5.06 9.07 -3.75
N LYS A 133 6.33 9.47 -3.64
CA LYS A 133 7.46 8.58 -3.91
C LYS A 133 7.67 7.64 -2.73
N ILE A 134 7.22 6.40 -2.89
CA ILE A 134 7.32 5.37 -1.84
C ILE A 134 8.69 4.69 -1.76
N GLY A 135 9.46 4.65 -2.85
CA GLY A 135 10.69 3.88 -2.91
C GLY A 135 11.41 3.95 -4.25
N ILE A 136 12.29 2.98 -4.48
CA ILE A 136 13.08 2.81 -5.70
C ILE A 136 13.25 1.32 -6.05
N ILE A 137 13.52 1.04 -7.32
CA ILE A 137 13.95 -0.29 -7.76
C ILE A 137 15.48 -0.29 -7.86
N LYS A 138 16.13 -1.35 -7.38
CA LYS A 138 17.58 -1.59 -7.52
C LYS A 138 17.82 -2.92 -8.22
N ALA A 139 18.98 -3.05 -8.87
CA ALA A 139 19.49 -4.34 -9.29
C ALA A 139 19.82 -5.19 -8.05
N SER A 140 19.44 -6.46 -8.05
CA SER A 140 19.66 -7.39 -6.94
C SER A 140 19.44 -8.82 -7.40
N ASP A 141 20.33 -9.73 -7.02
CA ASP A 141 20.22 -11.19 -7.24
C ASP A 141 19.59 -11.92 -6.04
N SER A 142 19.13 -11.18 -5.03
CA SER A 142 18.52 -11.74 -3.83
C SER A 142 17.17 -12.41 -4.11
N GLU A 143 16.90 -13.52 -3.43
CA GLU A 143 15.56 -14.12 -3.37
C GLU A 143 14.52 -13.17 -2.73
N GLN A 144 14.96 -12.28 -1.83
CA GLN A 144 14.09 -11.27 -1.26
C GLN A 144 13.85 -10.15 -2.27
N ARG A 145 12.68 -10.15 -2.91
CA ARG A 145 12.33 -9.19 -3.97
C ARG A 145 11.80 -7.84 -3.48
N VAL A 146 11.47 -7.72 -2.18
CA VAL A 146 11.03 -6.47 -1.54
C VAL A 146 11.73 -6.28 -0.21
N VAL A 147 12.27 -5.09 0.02
CA VAL A 147 12.83 -4.64 1.30
C VAL A 147 12.09 -3.38 1.73
N ILE A 148 11.72 -3.32 3.00
CA ILE A 148 11.14 -2.13 3.63
C ILE A 148 12.18 -1.61 4.62
N GLU A 149 12.66 -0.39 4.39
CA GLU A 149 13.69 0.33 5.17
C GLU A 149 13.09 1.53 5.91
#